data_AF-A0A7Z9XPG9-F1
#
_entry.id   AF-A0A7Z9XPG9-F1
#
_cell.length_a   1.000
_cell.length_b   1.000
_cell.length_c   1.000
_cell.angle_alpha   90.00
_cell.angle_beta   90.00
_cell.angle_gamma   90.00
#
_symmetry.space_group_name_H-M   'P 1'
#
loop_
_entity.id
_entity.type
_entity.pdbx_description
1 polymer ?
#
loop_
_entity_poly.entity_id
_entity_poly.type
_entity_poly.pdbx_seq_one_letter_code
_entity_poly.pdbx_strand_id
1 'polypeptide(L)'
;ADLVAAAVVDVSMIVHLSKLYALPLTKNEAGDLIKTIGAQMVLLMGTVWAVHFISSALKLGSWGFSSLITGGAQGAVAYYSTWIVGQAAERYLAQGKSWGEGGPKLVVREILDNLDRDSILKQAKADIRARLQSSAQG
;
A
#
# COMPACT_ATOMS: atom_id res chain seq x y z
N ALA A 1 -15.23 -7.38 -10.28
CA ALA A 1 -15.61 -7.63 -8.87
C ALA A 1 -14.54 -7.05 -7.94
N ASP A 2 -14.06 -5.83 -8.21
CA ASP A 2 -12.61 -5.59 -8.09
C ASP A 2 -12.16 -4.67 -6.96
N LEU A 3 -13.03 -3.81 -6.40
CA LEU A 3 -12.66 -2.97 -5.25
C LEU A 3 -13.31 -3.45 -3.94
N VAL A 4 -14.57 -3.87 -4.01
CA VAL A 4 -15.29 -4.41 -2.84
C VAL A 4 -14.64 -5.71 -2.37
N ALA A 5 -14.23 -6.59 -3.29
CA ALA A 5 -13.53 -7.82 -2.92
C ALA A 5 -12.17 -7.53 -2.27
N ALA A 6 -11.40 -6.57 -2.81
CA ALA A 6 -10.12 -6.15 -2.22
C ALA A 6 -10.32 -5.57 -0.81
N ALA A 7 -11.32 -4.71 -0.62
CA ALA A 7 -11.65 -4.16 0.69
C ALA A 7 -12.09 -5.26 1.68
N VAL A 8 -12.86 -6.26 1.24
CA VAL A 8 -13.24 -7.40 2.07
C VAL A 8 -12.01 -8.23 2.47
N VAL A 9 -11.06 -8.45 1.56
CA VAL A 9 -9.81 -9.15 1.86
C VAL A 9 -9.01 -8.40 2.91
N ASP A 10 -8.81 -7.08 2.76
CA ASP A 10 -8.08 -6.27 3.73
C ASP A 10 -8.77 -6.23 5.10
N VAL A 11 -10.10 -6.11 5.13
CA VAL A 11 -10.88 -6.20 6.38
C VAL A 11 -10.67 -7.56 7.05
N SER A 12 -10.72 -8.65 6.29
CA SER A 12 -10.53 -9.99 6.83
C SER A 12 -9.12 -10.16 7.39
N MET A 13 -8.09 -9.65 6.71
CA MET A 13 -6.70 -9.68 7.17
C MET A 13 -6.56 -8.97 8.51
N ILE A 14 -7.08 -7.75 8.63
CA ILE A 14 -6.99 -6.95 9.86
C ILE A 14 -7.74 -7.61 11.01
N VAL A 15 -8.92 -8.18 10.76
CA VAL A 15 -9.66 -8.91 11.80
C VAL A 15 -8.86 -10.11 12.29
N HIS A 16 -8.19 -10.86 11.43
CA HIS A 16 -7.34 -11.97 11.85
C HIS A 16 -6.11 -11.47 12.63
N LEU A 17 -5.42 -10.44 12.12
CA LEU A 17 -4.27 -9.84 12.77
C LEU A 17 -4.61 -9.35 14.18
N SER A 18 -5.76 -8.70 14.35
CA SER A 18 -6.23 -8.18 15.64
C SER A 18 -6.36 -9.25 16.72
N LYS A 19 -6.71 -10.49 16.33
CA LYS A 19 -6.78 -11.63 17.26
C LYS A 19 -5.40 -12.08 17.70
N LEU A 20 -4.40 -12.01 16.83
CA LEU A 20 -3.01 -12.36 17.18
C LEU A 20 -2.43 -11.41 18.23
N TYR A 21 -2.86 -10.15 18.21
CA TYR A 21 -2.50 -9.14 19.21
C TYR A 21 -3.39 -9.16 20.46
N ALA A 22 -4.29 -10.15 20.60
CA ALA A 22 -5.30 -10.21 21.68
C ALA A 22 -6.18 -8.95 21.79
N LEU A 23 -6.38 -8.25 20.67
CA LEU A 23 -7.11 -6.99 20.56
C LEU A 23 -8.18 -7.11 19.47
N PRO A 24 -9.17 -8.02 19.61
CA PRO A 24 -10.08 -8.36 18.51
C PRO A 24 -10.84 -7.13 18.00
N LEU A 25 -10.78 -6.90 16.69
CA LEU A 25 -11.54 -5.88 15.98
C LEU A 25 -12.76 -6.51 15.29
N THR A 26 -13.87 -5.79 15.31
CA THR A 26 -15.03 -6.05 14.46
C THR A 26 -14.71 -5.70 13.01
N LYS A 27 -15.52 -6.22 12.07
CA LYS A 27 -15.38 -5.87 10.64
C LYS A 27 -15.52 -4.35 10.40
N ASN A 28 -16.35 -3.68 11.19
CA ASN A 28 -16.55 -2.24 11.09
C ASN A 28 -15.31 -1.47 11.56
N GLU A 29 -14.77 -1.80 12.73
CA GLU A 29 -13.53 -1.19 13.23
C GLU A 29 -12.35 -1.42 12.28
N ALA A 30 -12.22 -2.63 11.71
CA ALA A 30 -11.22 -2.92 10.69
C ALA A 30 -11.43 -2.09 9.42
N GLY A 31 -12.67 -1.91 8.98
CA GLY A 31 -13.01 -1.04 7.86
C GLY A 31 -12.66 0.42 8.11
N ASP A 32 -12.91 0.94 9.31
CA ASP A 32 -12.59 2.32 9.68
C ASP A 32 -11.08 2.55 9.82
N LEU A 33 -10.34 1.53 10.29
CA LEU A 33 -8.89 1.52 10.29
C LEU A 33 -8.34 1.64 8.85
N ILE A 34 -8.87 0.84 7.91
CA ILE A 34 -8.48 0.90 6.49
C ILE A 34 -8.77 2.28 5.90
N LYS A 35 -9.98 2.83 6.14
CA LYS A 35 -10.34 4.18 5.67
C LYS A 35 -9.37 5.23 6.19
N THR A 36 -9.00 5.15 7.47
CA THR A 36 -8.06 6.08 8.09
C THR A 36 -6.69 6.01 7.42
N ILE A 37 -6.15 4.80 7.25
CA ILE A 37 -4.86 4.57 6.59
C ILE A 37 -4.90 5.06 5.15
N GLY A 38 -5.92 4.65 4.38
CA GLY A 38 -6.10 5.03 2.98
C GLY A 38 -6.24 6.54 2.80
N ALA A 39 -6.97 7.22 3.68
CA ALA A 39 -7.08 8.68 3.64
C ALA A 39 -5.71 9.36 3.88
N GLN A 40 -4.93 8.89 4.85
CA GLN A 40 -3.58 9.43 5.08
C GLN A 40 -2.64 9.15 3.91
N MET A 41 -2.73 7.96 3.32
CA MET A 41 -1.97 7.63 2.11
C MET A 41 -2.32 8.56 0.95
N VAL A 42 -3.61 8.80 0.68
CA VAL A 42 -4.06 9.73 -0.37
C VAL A 42 -3.53 11.14 -0.11
N LEU A 43 -3.60 11.62 1.14
CA LEU A 43 -3.10 12.95 1.51
C LEU A 43 -1.57 13.09 1.33
N LEU A 44 -0.80 12.08 1.76
CA LEU A 44 0.66 12.08 1.68
C LEU A 44 1.15 11.85 0.24
N MET A 45 0.54 10.91 -0.48
CA MET A 45 0.88 10.64 -1.87
C MET A 45 0.45 11.79 -2.79
N GLY A 46 -0.69 12.42 -2.56
CA GLY A 46 -1.16 13.55 -3.37
C GLY A 46 -0.16 14.72 -3.44
N THR A 47 0.61 14.93 -2.36
CA THR A 47 1.63 15.99 -2.30
C THR A 47 3.02 15.50 -2.72
N VAL A 48 3.41 14.28 -2.35
CA VAL A 48 4.78 13.77 -2.59
C VAL A 48 4.94 13.10 -3.96
N TRP A 49 3.94 12.34 -4.45
CA TRP A 49 4.02 11.70 -5.77
C TRP A 49 3.90 12.70 -6.92
N ALA A 50 3.10 13.76 -6.77
CA ALA A 50 2.96 14.80 -7.79
C ALA A 50 4.33 15.41 -8.16
N VAL A 51 5.14 15.75 -7.16
CA VAL A 51 6.45 16.37 -7.36
C VAL A 51 7.46 15.38 -7.96
N HIS A 52 7.45 14.10 -7.53
CA HIS A 52 8.37 13.10 -8.07
C HIS A 52 8.02 12.64 -9.49
N PHE A 53 6.73 12.57 -9.87
CA PHE A 53 6.34 12.30 -11.26
C PHE A 53 6.72 13.44 -12.20
N ILE A 54 6.59 14.69 -11.76
CA ILE A 54 7.07 15.86 -12.52
C ILE A 54 8.60 15.79 -12.69
N SER A 55 9.34 15.46 -11.63
CA SER A 55 10.81 15.32 -11.71
C SER A 55 11.25 14.16 -12.61
N SER A 56 10.59 13.01 -12.55
CA SER A 56 10.89 11.86 -13.39
C SER A 56 10.51 12.08 -14.86
N ALA A 57 9.41 12.80 -15.14
CA ALA A 57 9.05 13.22 -16.49
C ALA A 57 10.05 14.22 -17.09
N LEU A 58 10.59 15.12 -16.27
CA LEU A 58 11.62 16.09 -16.69
C LEU A 58 13.02 15.45 -16.85
N LYS A 59 13.33 14.38 -16.10
CA LYS A 59 14.59 13.64 -16.21
C LYS A 59 14.63 12.62 -17.35
N LEU A 60 13.46 12.15 -17.81
CA LEU A 60 13.35 11.15 -18.86
C LEU A 60 12.93 11.82 -20.19
N GLY A 61 13.88 12.53 -20.80
CA GLY A 61 13.71 13.07 -22.15
C GLY A 61 13.18 12.01 -23.13
N SER A 62 12.03 12.32 -23.72
CA SER A 62 11.62 11.99 -25.09
C SER A 62 11.25 10.55 -25.51
N TRP A 63 11.48 9.45 -24.77
CA TRP A 63 11.28 8.12 -25.41
C TRP A 63 10.79 6.94 -24.53
N GLY A 64 10.09 7.16 -23.41
CA GLY A 64 9.76 6.04 -22.50
C GLY A 64 8.46 6.09 -21.69
N PHE A 65 7.52 6.99 -21.99
CA PHE A 65 6.39 7.26 -21.09
C PHE A 65 5.16 6.34 -21.29
N SER A 66 4.93 5.79 -22.48
CA SER A 66 3.66 5.11 -22.80
C SER A 66 3.53 3.68 -22.26
N SER A 67 4.61 2.89 -22.24
CA SER A 67 4.52 1.44 -21.93
C SER A 67 4.45 1.11 -20.43
N LEU A 68 4.99 1.97 -19.57
CA LEU A 68 5.05 1.72 -18.13
C LEU A 68 3.79 2.15 -17.36
N ILE A 69 2.97 3.03 -17.96
CA ILE A 69 1.92 3.76 -17.24
C ILE A 69 0.59 3.00 -17.17
N THR A 70 0.29 2.08 -18.08
CA THR A 70 -1.07 1.53 -18.23
C THR A 70 -1.27 0.09 -17.76
N GLY A 71 -0.25 -0.60 -17.21
CA GLY A 71 -0.43 -1.96 -16.68
C GLY A 71 0.41 -2.31 -15.44
N GLY A 72 1.70 -1.93 -15.42
CA GLY A 72 2.59 -2.26 -14.29
C GLY A 72 2.46 -1.32 -13.10
N ALA A 73 2.23 -0.03 -13.34
CA ALA A 73 2.14 0.98 -12.27
C ALA A 73 0.90 0.79 -11.38
N GLN A 74 -0.26 0.46 -11.97
CA GLN A 74 -1.50 0.25 -11.21
C GLN A 74 -1.45 -1.02 -10.34
N GLY A 75 -0.85 -2.11 -10.85
CA GLY A 75 -0.65 -3.34 -10.09
C GLY A 75 0.37 -3.19 -8.95
N ALA A 76 1.45 -2.46 -9.18
CA ALA A 76 2.42 -2.14 -8.13
C ALA A 76 1.76 -1.27 -7.03
N VAL A 77 1.05 -0.20 -7.40
CA VAL A 77 0.37 0.68 -6.43
C VAL A 77 -0.62 -0.11 -5.57
N ALA A 78 -1.41 -1.02 -6.16
CA ALA A 78 -2.33 -1.86 -5.41
C ALA A 78 -1.61 -2.80 -4.43
N TYR A 79 -0.58 -3.53 -4.89
CA TYR A 79 0.21 -4.44 -4.05
C TYR A 79 0.85 -3.72 -2.85
N TYR A 80 1.45 -2.55 -3.09
CA TYR A 80 2.08 -1.77 -2.03
C TYR A 80 1.07 -1.12 -1.09
N SER A 81 -0.12 -0.76 -1.58
CA SER A 81 -1.17 -0.22 -0.72
C SER A 81 -1.63 -1.24 0.33
N THR A 82 -1.85 -2.50 -0.07
CA THR A 82 -2.18 -3.58 0.87
C THR A 82 -1.05 -3.82 1.88
N TRP A 83 0.22 -3.77 1.46
CA TRP A 83 1.36 -3.91 2.36
C TRP A 83 1.43 -2.79 3.41
N ILE A 84 1.25 -1.53 2.99
CA ILE A 84 1.22 -0.37 3.91
C ILE A 84 0.07 -0.51 4.91
N VAL A 85 -1.11 -0.93 4.45
CA VAL A 85 -2.28 -1.16 5.33
C VAL A 85 -1.96 -2.20 6.40
N GLY A 86 -1.30 -3.31 6.03
CA GLY A 86 -0.87 -4.34 6.98
C GLY A 86 0.10 -3.80 8.04
N GLN A 87 1.17 -3.13 7.61
CA GLN A 87 2.17 -2.56 8.51
C GLN A 87 1.60 -1.48 9.44
N ALA A 88 0.73 -0.62 8.92
CA ALA A 88 0.06 0.39 9.74
C ALA A 88 -0.89 -0.25 10.75
N ALA A 89 -1.63 -1.30 10.37
CA ALA A 89 -2.50 -2.05 11.27
C ALA A 89 -1.71 -2.79 12.37
N GLU A 90 -0.56 -3.38 12.04
CA GLU A 90 0.36 -3.98 13.03
C GLU A 90 0.80 -2.96 14.08
N ARG A 91 1.25 -1.78 13.65
CA ARG A 91 1.65 -0.71 14.57
C ARG A 91 0.48 -0.23 15.44
N TYR A 92 -0.69 -0.04 14.86
CA TYR A 92 -1.91 0.36 15.59
C TYR A 92 -2.28 -0.66 16.68
N LEU A 93 -2.20 -1.95 16.36
CA LEU A 93 -2.48 -3.04 17.29
C LEU A 93 -1.39 -3.19 18.35
N ALA A 94 -0.12 -3.09 17.97
CA ALA A 94 1.02 -3.14 18.90
C ALA A 94 0.96 -2.02 19.95
N GLN A 95 0.31 -0.90 19.63
CA GLN A 95 0.08 0.22 20.54
C GLN A 95 -1.26 0.14 21.30
N GLY A 96 -1.92 -1.03 21.32
CA GLY A 96 -3.15 -1.22 22.09
C GLY A 96 -4.40 -0.65 21.43
N LYS A 97 -4.51 -0.77 20.09
CA LYS A 97 -5.55 -0.11 19.28
C LYS A 97 -5.45 1.42 19.34
N SER A 98 -4.24 1.94 19.31
CA SER A 98 -3.95 3.38 19.34
C SER A 98 -2.90 3.73 18.29
N TRP A 99 -2.88 4.99 17.88
CA TRP A 99 -1.84 5.54 17.00
C TRP A 99 -0.69 6.19 17.77
N GLY A 100 -0.79 6.23 19.11
CA GLY A 100 0.16 6.93 19.96
C GLY A 100 0.15 8.44 19.70
N GLU A 101 1.20 9.12 20.17
CA GLU A 101 1.29 10.59 20.09
C GLU A 101 1.42 11.14 18.67
N GLY A 102 1.97 10.34 17.75
CA GLY A 102 2.20 10.74 16.36
C GLY A 102 0.97 10.72 15.46
N GLY A 103 -0.08 9.98 15.86
CA GLY A 103 -1.27 9.80 15.06
C GLY A 103 -1.05 9.00 13.77
N PRO A 104 -2.12 8.74 13.00
CA PRO A 104 -2.07 7.89 11.81
C PRO A 104 -1.21 8.49 10.69
N LYS A 105 -1.13 9.82 10.60
CA LYS A 105 -0.33 10.51 9.58
C LYS A 105 1.16 10.22 9.73
N LEU A 106 1.68 10.28 10.97
CA LEU A 106 3.10 10.02 11.23
C LEU A 106 3.44 8.57 10.92
N VAL A 107 2.62 7.63 11.40
CA VAL A 107 2.82 6.20 11.15
C VAL A 107 2.88 5.89 9.66
N VAL A 108 1.89 6.36 8.89
CA VAL A 108 1.85 6.12 7.44
C VAL A 108 3.03 6.79 6.74
N ARG A 109 3.39 8.01 7.15
CA ARG A 109 4.54 8.74 6.59
C ARG A 109 5.86 8.00 6.85
N GLU A 110 6.11 7.52 8.05
CA GLU A 110 7.34 6.78 8.36
C GLU A 110 7.44 5.47 7.57
N ILE A 111 6.32 4.77 7.36
CA ILE A 111 6.27 3.59 6.49
C ILE A 111 6.65 4.00 5.05
N LEU A 112 6.09 5.09 4.54
CA LEU A 112 6.39 5.63 3.20
C LEU A 112 7.81 6.18 3.04
N ASP A 113 8.39 6.78 4.07
CA ASP A 113 9.73 7.38 4.03
C ASP A 113 10.82 6.30 4.05
N ASN A 114 10.56 5.14 4.67
CA ASN A 114 11.44 3.98 4.64
C ASN A 114 11.29 3.11 3.38
N LEU A 115 10.32 3.41 2.53
CA LEU A 115 10.08 2.71 1.26
C LEU A 115 10.99 3.30 0.17
N ASP A 116 12.06 2.58 -0.19
CA ASP A 116 12.85 2.90 -1.39
C ASP A 116 12.01 2.62 -2.64
N ARG A 117 11.49 3.69 -3.24
CA ARG A 117 10.57 3.69 -4.38
C ARG A 117 11.12 2.96 -5.60
N ASP A 118 12.43 3.03 -5.83
CA ASP A 118 13.06 2.41 -6.98
C ASP A 118 13.22 0.89 -6.77
N SER A 119 13.52 0.47 -5.54
CA SER A 119 13.53 -0.95 -5.14
C SER A 119 12.16 -1.61 -5.29
N ILE A 120 11.11 -0.87 -4.94
CA ILE A 120 9.70 -1.28 -4.93
C ILE A 120 9.20 -1.54 -6.35
N LEU A 121 9.39 -0.58 -7.25
CA LEU A 121 9.02 -0.74 -8.66
C LEU A 121 9.76 -1.90 -9.31
N LYS A 122 11.02 -2.15 -8.91
CA LYS A 122 11.82 -3.26 -9.40
C LYS A 122 11.32 -4.62 -8.86
N GLN A 123 10.99 -4.69 -7.58
CA GLN A 123 10.50 -5.91 -6.92
C GLN A 123 9.11 -6.30 -7.43
N ALA A 124 8.17 -5.37 -7.53
CA ALA A 124 6.84 -5.67 -8.09
C ALA A 124 6.92 -6.21 -9.53
N LYS A 125 7.78 -5.63 -10.38
CA LYS A 125 8.02 -6.16 -11.73
C LYS A 125 8.57 -7.59 -11.70
N ALA A 126 9.48 -7.89 -10.78
CA ALA A 126 10.05 -9.22 -10.62
C ALA A 126 8.99 -10.24 -10.17
N ASP A 127 8.19 -9.90 -9.16
CA ASP A 127 7.17 -10.78 -8.60
C ASP A 127 6.03 -11.06 -9.58
N ILE A 128 5.58 -10.03 -10.30
CA ILE A 128 4.56 -10.19 -11.36
C ILE A 128 5.10 -11.08 -12.48
N ARG A 129 6.36 -10.86 -12.92
CA ARG A 129 7.00 -11.71 -13.94
C ARG A 129 7.09 -13.16 -13.48
N ALA A 130 7.53 -13.40 -12.25
CA ALA A 130 7.64 -14.75 -11.69
C ALA A 130 6.27 -15.45 -11.65
N ARG A 131 5.21 -14.74 -11.24
CA ARG A 131 3.84 -15.27 -11.23
C ARG A 131 3.36 -15.63 -12.63
N LEU A 132 3.54 -14.76 -13.61
CA LEU A 132 3.14 -15.03 -15.01
C LEU A 132 3.89 -16.24 -15.60
N GLN A 133 5.18 -16.39 -15.30
CA GLN A 133 5.97 -17.55 -15.74
C GLN A 133 5.53 -18.85 -15.06
N SER A 134 5.10 -18.78 -13.80
CA SER A 134 4.56 -19.95 -13.09
C SER A 134 3.18 -20.37 -13.62
N SER A 135 2.33 -19.41 -14.02
CA SER A 135 1.02 -19.69 -14.60
C SER A 135 1.08 -20.21 -16.04
N ALA A 136 2.16 -19.94 -16.77
CA ALA A 136 2.36 -20.43 -18.13
C ALA A 136 2.93 -21.87 -18.21
N GLN A 137 3.29 -22.46 -17.06
CA GLN A 137 3.86 -23.82 -16.96
C GLN A 137 2.90 -24.83 -16.30
N GLY A 138 1.67 -24.42 -16.02
CA GLY A 138 0.61 -25.26 -15.43
C GLY A 138 -0.54 -25.52 -16.40
#